data_AF-A0A7V9QRF0-F1
#
_entry.id   AF-A0A7V9QRF0-F1
#
_cell.length_a   1.000
_cell.length_b   1.000
_cell.length_c   1.000
_cell.angle_alpha   90.00
_cell.angle_beta   90.00
_cell.angle_gamma   90.00
#
_symmetry.space_group_name_H-M   'P 1'
#
loop_
_entity.id
_entity.type
_entity.pdbx_description
1 polymer ?
#
loop_
_entity_poly.entity_id
_entity_poly.type
_entity_poly.pdbx_seq_one_letter_code
_entity_poly.pdbx_strand_id
1 'polypeptide(L)'
;MSDDQRVYSDEEFALILRKATELTSRAEPAALSSAGLTLAEMKAAAAQVGFDPAIVERAARLLTASATASPLERLIGGPLRHDHKIRFSSKLDENSAARLLSAVRISVGEFGSASGGHSSSMGMTWRDGGEMEALSITARPEEEGTSVSVVLDRRGTLLTVAFVSGMAMFFAVLFAAFALYPEAPALGYGGFIAGVGGALAVARGYWASSTRKMPPVSVRSAMALRLQSLTRAQSGTRSQQEPERDGRLRRLNVTPEALVRDVRVWSADLAGDVADCNSNRNQAITQPWLQVVGTSFRPYSVRHTPARLYSTKIH
;
A
#
# COMPACT_ATOMS: atom_id res chain seq x y z
N MET A 1 -41.76 -43.40 4.46
CA MET A 1 -43.05 -42.79 4.07
C MET A 1 -42.82 -41.29 4.05
N SER A 2 -42.83 -40.67 2.87
CA SER A 2 -42.38 -39.29 2.67
C SER A 2 -43.49 -38.30 3.01
N ASP A 3 -43.20 -37.34 3.88
CA ASP A 3 -44.12 -36.28 4.36
C ASP A 3 -44.32 -35.13 3.34
N ASP A 4 -43.91 -35.33 2.08
CA ASP A 4 -43.87 -34.30 1.02
C ASP A 4 -45.24 -33.85 0.50
N GLN A 5 -46.34 -34.48 0.93
CA GLN A 5 -47.70 -34.12 0.50
C GLN A 5 -48.47 -33.26 1.51
N ARG A 6 -47.84 -32.83 2.61
CA ARG A 6 -48.53 -32.03 3.62
C ARG A 6 -48.72 -30.58 3.12
N VAL A 7 -49.98 -30.16 2.98
CA VAL A 7 -50.34 -28.78 2.66
C VAL A 7 -50.41 -28.00 3.96
N TYR A 8 -49.57 -26.98 4.11
CA TYR A 8 -49.52 -26.11 5.27
C TYR A 8 -50.41 -24.88 5.06
N SER A 9 -51.10 -24.43 6.11
CA SER A 9 -51.82 -23.16 6.06
C SER A 9 -50.86 -21.97 6.13
N ASP A 10 -51.31 -20.77 5.75
CA ASP A 10 -50.50 -19.55 5.81
C ASP A 10 -50.02 -19.25 7.25
N GLU A 11 -50.84 -19.54 8.26
CA GLU A 11 -50.44 -19.41 9.68
C GLU A 11 -49.36 -20.41 10.07
N GLU A 12 -49.48 -21.67 9.62
CA GLU A 12 -48.47 -22.69 9.88
C GLU A 12 -47.15 -22.37 9.18
N PHE A 13 -47.21 -21.85 7.96
CA PHE A 13 -46.05 -21.38 7.21
C PHE A 13 -45.35 -20.22 7.93
N ALA A 14 -46.09 -19.22 8.42
CA ALA A 14 -45.54 -18.13 9.21
C ALA A 14 -44.89 -18.63 10.51
N LEU A 15 -45.50 -19.63 11.16
CA LEU A 15 -44.96 -20.27 12.36
C LEU A 15 -43.65 -21.01 12.08
N ILE A 16 -43.58 -21.76 10.98
CA ILE A 16 -42.39 -22.48 10.54
C ILE A 16 -41.26 -21.50 10.22
N LEU A 17 -41.53 -20.42 9.47
CA LEU A 17 -40.55 -19.37 9.17
C LEU A 17 -40.02 -18.68 10.42
N ARG A 18 -40.92 -18.36 11.37
CA ARG A 18 -40.54 -17.79 12.67
C ARG A 18 -39.69 -18.75 13.49
N LYS A 19 -39.99 -20.05 13.47
CA LYS A 19 -39.19 -21.07 14.17
C LYS A 19 -37.84 -21.32 13.51
N ALA A 20 -37.77 -21.30 12.18
CA ALA A 20 -36.53 -21.43 11.44
C ALA A 20 -35.58 -20.24 11.68
N THR A 21 -36.13 -19.02 11.73
CA THR A 21 -35.34 -17.83 12.09
C THR A 21 -34.88 -17.89 13.54
N GLU A 22 -35.73 -18.27 14.49
CA GLU A 22 -35.36 -18.43 15.91
C GLU A 22 -34.26 -19.51 16.10
N LEU A 23 -34.32 -20.62 15.37
CA LEU A 23 -33.28 -21.65 15.37
C LEU A 23 -31.97 -21.15 14.74
N THR A 24 -32.04 -20.33 13.69
CA THR A 24 -30.85 -19.74 13.06
C THR A 24 -30.20 -18.69 13.96
N SER A 25 -31.00 -17.89 14.67
CA SER A 25 -30.52 -16.91 15.65
C SER A 25 -29.88 -17.56 16.88
N ARG A 26 -30.39 -18.72 17.30
CA ARG A 26 -29.86 -19.46 18.46
C ARG A 26 -28.70 -20.39 18.09
N ALA A 27 -28.62 -20.78 16.83
CA ALA A 27 -27.45 -21.39 16.19
C ALA A 27 -26.50 -20.32 15.62
N GLU A 28 -26.46 -19.11 16.20
CA GLU A 28 -25.28 -18.28 16.08
C GLU A 28 -24.07 -19.14 16.51
N PRO A 29 -23.14 -19.45 15.59
CA PRO A 29 -21.95 -20.19 15.96
C PRO A 29 -21.16 -19.28 16.89
N ALA A 30 -21.20 -19.62 18.18
CA ALA A 30 -20.48 -18.98 19.26
C ALA A 30 -19.19 -18.32 18.75
N ALA A 31 -19.22 -16.99 18.58
CA ALA A 31 -18.10 -16.12 18.22
C ALA A 31 -16.88 -16.90 17.73
N LEU A 32 -16.97 -17.48 16.51
CA LEU A 32 -15.85 -18.16 15.89
C LEU A 32 -14.78 -17.08 15.72
N SER A 33 -13.81 -17.14 16.63
CA SER A 33 -12.72 -16.20 16.79
C SER A 33 -11.86 -16.14 15.53
N SER A 34 -12.32 -15.51 14.44
CA SER A 34 -11.57 -15.32 13.20
C SER A 34 -10.82 -16.59 12.71
N ALA A 35 -11.26 -17.78 13.12
CA ALA A 35 -10.62 -19.03 12.82
C ALA A 35 -11.13 -19.39 11.43
N GLY A 36 -10.26 -19.25 10.44
CA GLY A 36 -10.63 -19.46 9.04
C GLY A 36 -11.31 -20.80 8.84
N LEU A 37 -12.26 -20.85 7.90
CA LEU A 37 -12.99 -22.07 7.55
C LEU A 37 -12.02 -23.13 7.03
N THR A 38 -12.11 -24.35 7.55
CA THR A 38 -11.29 -25.47 7.08
C THR A 38 -11.69 -25.85 5.65
N LEU A 39 -10.76 -26.46 4.89
CA LEU A 39 -11.06 -26.91 3.53
C LEU A 39 -12.21 -27.94 3.47
N ALA A 40 -12.36 -28.75 4.53
CA ALA A 40 -13.47 -29.70 4.65
C ALA A 40 -14.81 -28.98 4.81
N GLU A 41 -14.87 -27.96 5.66
CA GLU A 41 -16.05 -27.13 5.86
C GLU A 41 -16.41 -26.33 4.59
N MET A 42 -15.41 -25.76 3.89
CA MET A 42 -15.64 -25.09 2.59
C MET A 42 -16.27 -26.04 1.56
N LYS A 43 -15.79 -27.28 1.48
CA LYS A 43 -16.33 -28.30 0.57
C LYS A 43 -17.75 -28.71 0.94
N ALA A 44 -18.03 -28.89 2.24
CA ALA A 44 -19.35 -29.23 2.72
C ALA A 44 -20.37 -28.12 2.43
N ALA A 45 -20.01 -26.86 2.70
CA ALA A 45 -20.85 -25.69 2.39
C ALA A 45 -21.10 -25.56 0.88
N ALA A 46 -20.08 -25.79 0.05
CA ALA A 46 -20.22 -25.77 -1.40
C ALA A 46 -21.15 -26.87 -1.93
N ALA A 47 -21.07 -28.08 -1.37
CA ALA A 47 -21.96 -29.18 -1.75
C ALA A 47 -23.44 -28.87 -1.46
N GLN A 48 -23.73 -28.16 -0.35
CA GLN A 48 -25.10 -27.77 0.01
C GLN A 48 -25.74 -26.83 -1.00
N VAL A 49 -24.95 -26.00 -1.68
CA VAL A 49 -25.42 -25.10 -2.75
C VAL A 49 -25.26 -25.70 -4.16
N GLY A 50 -24.90 -26.98 -4.27
CA GLY A 50 -24.76 -27.69 -5.54
C GLY A 50 -23.44 -27.47 -6.28
N PHE A 51 -22.42 -26.89 -5.65
CA PHE A 51 -21.08 -26.83 -6.22
C PHE A 51 -20.32 -28.14 -5.99
N ASP A 52 -19.57 -28.58 -7.00
CA ASP A 52 -18.71 -29.76 -6.92
C ASP A 52 -17.54 -29.52 -5.92
N PRO A 53 -17.39 -30.33 -4.85
CA PRO A 53 -16.27 -30.25 -3.92
C PRO A 53 -14.88 -30.30 -4.57
N ALA A 54 -14.75 -30.97 -5.72
CA ALA A 54 -13.49 -31.06 -6.46
C ALA A 54 -13.07 -29.71 -7.05
N ILE A 55 -14.02 -28.85 -7.43
CA ILE A 55 -13.75 -27.49 -7.91
C ILE A 55 -13.22 -26.64 -6.76
N VAL A 56 -13.84 -26.71 -5.59
CA VAL A 56 -13.39 -25.99 -4.38
C VAL A 56 -11.98 -26.41 -3.98
N GLU A 57 -11.67 -27.71 -4.04
CA GLU A 57 -10.33 -28.19 -3.76
C GLU A 57 -9.29 -27.67 -4.75
N ARG A 58 -9.64 -27.63 -6.04
CA ARG A 58 -8.74 -27.10 -7.08
C ARG A 58 -8.51 -25.60 -6.89
N ALA A 59 -9.56 -24.84 -6.58
CA ALA A 59 -9.47 -23.42 -6.26
C ALA A 59 -8.62 -23.17 -5.00
N ALA A 60 -8.80 -23.96 -3.95
CA ALA A 60 -8.00 -23.89 -2.74
C ALA A 60 -6.52 -24.16 -3.03
N ARG A 61 -6.21 -25.20 -3.83
CA ARG A 61 -4.83 -25.49 -4.26
C ARG A 61 -4.21 -24.35 -5.06
N LEU A 62 -4.97 -23.73 -5.98
CA LEU A 62 -4.50 -22.56 -6.73
C LEU A 62 -4.24 -21.35 -5.82
N LEU A 63 -5.08 -21.12 -4.82
CA LEU A 63 -4.89 -20.07 -3.83
C LEU A 63 -3.70 -20.34 -2.92
N THR A 64 -3.47 -21.58 -2.46
CA THR A 64 -2.29 -21.94 -1.67
C THR A 64 -1.00 -21.81 -2.49
N ALA A 65 -1.02 -22.23 -3.76
CA ALA A 65 0.09 -22.02 -4.68
C ALA A 65 0.37 -20.52 -4.89
N SER A 66 -0.67 -19.69 -5.01
CA SER A 66 -0.55 -18.23 -5.12
C SER A 66 -0.17 -17.54 -3.81
N ALA A 67 -0.46 -18.14 -2.65
CA ALA A 67 -0.07 -17.64 -1.34
C ALA A 67 1.41 -17.92 -1.04
N THR A 68 2.00 -18.88 -1.75
CA THR A 68 3.44 -19.09 -1.72
C THR A 68 4.09 -17.91 -2.41
N ALA A 69 4.96 -17.18 -1.70
CA ALA A 69 5.63 -16.01 -2.24
C ALA A 69 6.13 -16.27 -3.66
N SER A 70 5.76 -15.39 -4.59
CA SER A 70 6.09 -15.53 -6.00
C SER A 70 7.60 -15.74 -6.16
N PRO A 71 8.08 -16.52 -7.16
CA PRO A 71 9.51 -16.64 -7.43
C PRO A 71 10.20 -15.28 -7.54
N LEU A 72 9.47 -14.30 -8.08
CA LEU A 72 9.92 -12.91 -8.19
C LEU A 72 10.03 -12.24 -6.81
N GLU A 73 9.08 -12.46 -5.90
CA GLU A 73 9.14 -11.94 -4.51
C GLU A 73 10.32 -12.53 -3.72
N ARG A 74 10.63 -13.82 -3.95
CA ARG A 74 11.83 -14.45 -3.38
C ARG A 74 13.11 -13.83 -3.95
N LEU A 75 13.15 -13.64 -5.27
CA LEU A 75 14.29 -13.04 -5.97
C LEU A 75 14.52 -11.57 -5.57
N ILE A 76 13.46 -10.84 -5.24
CA ILE A 76 13.52 -9.41 -4.88
C ILE A 76 13.64 -9.21 -3.37
N GLY A 77 13.34 -10.25 -2.58
CA GLY A 77 13.59 -10.29 -1.14
C GLY A 77 12.45 -9.70 -0.31
N GLY A 78 11.21 -9.77 -0.79
CA GLY A 78 10.04 -9.36 0.00
C GLY A 78 8.72 -9.44 -0.76
N PRO A 79 7.59 -9.39 -0.04
CA PRO A 79 6.25 -9.37 -0.64
C PRO A 79 6.02 -8.07 -1.41
N LEU A 80 5.38 -8.16 -2.58
CA LEU A 80 5.04 -6.98 -3.39
C LEU A 80 3.73 -6.33 -2.98
N ARG A 81 2.87 -7.11 -2.33
CA ARG A 81 1.56 -6.70 -1.86
C ARG A 81 1.49 -6.82 -0.35
N HIS A 82 1.16 -5.72 0.31
CA HIS A 82 0.94 -5.69 1.75
C HIS A 82 -0.55 -5.53 2.00
N ASP A 83 -1.17 -6.52 2.66
CA ASP A 83 -2.55 -6.44 3.14
C ASP A 83 -2.52 -6.28 4.66
N HIS A 84 -3.00 -5.14 5.14
CA HIS A 84 -3.14 -4.85 6.55
C HIS A 84 -4.61 -4.71 6.88
N LYS A 85 -5.11 -5.61 7.71
CA LYS A 85 -6.47 -5.55 8.25
C LYS A 85 -6.42 -5.12 9.70
N ILE A 86 -7.23 -4.12 10.04
CA ILE A 86 -7.39 -3.60 11.39
C ILE A 86 -8.89 -3.65 11.69
N ARG A 87 -9.26 -4.26 12.82
CA ARG A 87 -10.64 -4.26 13.31
C ARG A 87 -10.78 -3.26 14.44
N PHE A 88 -11.85 -2.48 14.39
CA PHE A 88 -12.28 -1.58 15.46
C PHE A 88 -13.55 -2.14 16.07
N SER A 89 -13.65 -2.15 17.40
CA SER A 89 -14.86 -2.58 18.12
C SER A 89 -16.02 -1.58 18.02
N SER A 90 -15.73 -0.34 17.60
CA SER A 90 -16.75 0.68 17.39
C SER A 90 -17.29 0.62 15.96
N LYS A 91 -18.62 0.71 15.82
CA LYS A 91 -19.26 0.95 14.53
C LYS A 91 -18.97 2.39 14.11
N LEU A 92 -18.19 2.56 13.04
CA LEU A 92 -18.01 3.86 12.42
C LEU A 92 -19.31 4.24 11.70
N ASP A 93 -19.91 5.36 12.11
CA ASP A 93 -20.95 5.99 11.32
C ASP A 93 -20.36 6.52 10.00
N GLU A 94 -21.24 6.78 9.02
CA GLU A 94 -20.83 7.24 7.69
C GLU A 94 -19.98 8.54 7.77
N ASN A 95 -20.33 9.45 8.69
CA ASN A 95 -19.60 10.68 8.92
C ASN A 95 -18.17 10.44 9.46
N SER A 96 -17.99 9.52 10.41
CA SER A 96 -16.67 9.21 10.96
C SER A 96 -15.84 8.40 9.97
N ALA A 97 -16.46 7.52 9.17
CA ALA A 97 -15.81 6.84 8.05
C ALA A 97 -15.29 7.85 7.01
N ALA A 98 -16.11 8.83 6.62
CA ALA A 98 -15.73 9.90 5.71
C ALA A 98 -14.59 10.76 6.28
N ARG A 99 -14.63 11.10 7.58
CA ARG A 99 -13.54 11.84 8.26
C ARG A 99 -12.25 11.02 8.32
N LEU A 100 -12.34 9.73 8.61
CA LEU A 100 -11.19 8.83 8.61
C LEU A 100 -10.56 8.76 7.23
N LEU A 101 -11.35 8.56 6.17
CA LEU A 101 -10.85 8.56 4.80
C LEU A 101 -10.25 9.91 4.39
N SER A 102 -10.86 11.03 4.81
CA SER A 102 -10.29 12.36 4.56
C SER A 102 -8.94 12.54 5.26
N ALA A 103 -8.83 12.14 6.52
CA ALA A 103 -7.56 12.18 7.26
C ALA A 103 -6.49 11.30 6.60
N VAL A 104 -6.87 10.11 6.13
CA VAL A 104 -5.94 9.25 5.39
C VAL A 104 -5.55 9.90 4.06
N ARG A 105 -6.50 10.47 3.32
CA ARG A 105 -6.22 11.18 2.06
C ARG A 105 -5.25 12.34 2.24
N ILE A 106 -5.40 13.12 3.32
CA ILE A 106 -4.47 14.21 3.64
C ILE A 106 -3.09 13.63 3.96
N SER A 107 -3.02 12.59 4.79
CA SER A 107 -1.73 11.96 5.13
C SER A 107 -1.05 11.29 3.94
N VAL A 108 -1.81 10.76 2.98
CA VAL A 108 -1.26 10.13 1.77
C VAL A 108 -0.92 11.16 0.70
N GLY A 109 -1.70 12.24 0.58
CA GLY A 109 -1.50 13.31 -0.41
C GLY A 109 -0.18 14.05 -0.25
N GLU A 110 0.39 14.09 0.97
CA GLU A 110 1.75 14.60 1.21
C GLU A 110 2.83 13.79 0.47
N PHE A 111 2.56 12.53 0.09
CA PHE A 111 3.52 11.67 -0.63
C PHE A 111 3.52 11.87 -2.15
N GLY A 112 2.82 12.86 -2.68
CA GLY A 112 2.99 13.31 -4.07
C GLY A 112 2.15 12.57 -5.11
N SER A 113 1.10 11.85 -4.71
CA SER A 113 0.12 11.30 -5.66
C SER A 113 -0.70 12.43 -6.29
N ALA A 114 -0.29 12.86 -7.48
CA ALA A 114 -1.00 13.88 -8.26
C ALA A 114 -2.34 13.37 -8.82
N SER A 115 -2.59 12.05 -8.81
CA SER A 115 -3.88 11.50 -9.20
C SER A 115 -4.89 11.67 -8.06
N GLY A 116 -5.91 12.50 -8.30
CA GLY A 116 -7.07 12.57 -7.42
C GLY A 116 -7.74 11.19 -7.35
N GLY A 117 -7.40 10.41 -6.32
CA GLY A 117 -7.94 9.06 -6.13
C GLY A 117 -9.47 9.01 -6.21
N HIS A 118 -10.01 7.92 -6.73
CA HIS A 118 -11.45 7.72 -6.89
C HIS A 118 -12.03 7.24 -5.56
N SER A 119 -12.98 8.00 -5.01
CA SER A 119 -13.83 7.56 -3.91
C SER A 119 -15.09 6.93 -4.49
N SER A 120 -15.47 5.72 -4.06
CA SER A 120 -16.79 5.17 -4.42
C SER A 120 -17.89 5.81 -3.56
N SER A 121 -19.12 5.79 -4.09
CA SER A 121 -20.28 6.61 -3.70
C SER A 121 -20.85 6.38 -2.28
N MET A 122 -20.27 5.50 -1.46
CA MET A 122 -20.62 5.38 -0.04
C MET A 122 -19.45 5.72 0.91
N GLY A 123 -18.37 6.32 0.40
CA GLY A 123 -17.26 6.78 1.26
C GLY A 123 -16.60 5.64 2.07
N MET A 124 -16.66 4.41 1.57
CA MET A 124 -16.14 3.22 2.25
C MET A 124 -14.91 2.64 1.55
N THR A 125 -14.70 2.96 0.27
CA THR A 125 -13.52 2.56 -0.47
C THR A 125 -12.86 3.77 -1.11
N TRP A 126 -11.58 3.94 -0.82
CA TRP A 126 -10.74 4.90 -1.50
C TRP A 126 -9.61 4.15 -2.20
N ARG A 127 -9.43 4.44 -3.49
CA ARG A 127 -8.31 3.90 -4.27
C ARG A 127 -7.51 5.06 -4.84
N ASP A 128 -6.25 5.09 -4.48
CA ASP A 128 -5.25 5.82 -5.24
C ASP A 128 -4.64 4.87 -6.26
N GLY A 129 -4.75 5.24 -7.54
CA GLY A 129 -4.39 4.42 -8.68
C GLY A 129 -3.25 5.04 -9.46
N GLY A 130 -2.21 5.51 -8.76
CA GLY A 130 -0.99 5.93 -9.44
C GLY A 130 -0.42 4.76 -10.26
N GLU A 131 0.20 5.05 -11.40
CA GLU A 131 0.81 4.01 -12.26
C GLU A 131 1.87 3.18 -11.53
N MET A 132 2.43 3.74 -10.45
CA MET A 132 3.52 3.13 -9.67
C MET A 132 3.02 2.42 -8.41
N GLU A 133 2.20 3.07 -7.59
CA GLU A 133 1.69 2.48 -6.35
C GLU A 133 0.18 2.58 -6.31
N ALA A 134 -0.47 1.43 -6.10
CA ALA A 134 -1.91 1.36 -5.91
C ALA A 134 -2.20 1.14 -4.42
N LEU A 135 -2.78 2.16 -3.78
CA LEU A 135 -3.22 2.09 -2.39
C LEU A 135 -4.75 1.98 -2.38
N SER A 136 -5.27 0.82 -1.96
CA SER A 136 -6.70 0.59 -1.80
C SER A 136 -7.04 0.48 -0.33
N ILE A 137 -7.84 1.41 0.16
CA ILE A 137 -8.37 1.41 1.51
C ILE A 137 -9.84 1.05 1.44
N THR A 138 -10.27 0.11 2.26
CA THR A 138 -11.64 -0.36 2.32
C THR A 138 -12.07 -0.49 3.77
N ALA A 139 -13.00 0.35 4.19
CA ALA A 139 -13.70 0.24 5.46
C ALA A 139 -15.01 -0.51 5.22
N ARG A 140 -15.27 -1.56 6.01
CA ARG A 140 -16.53 -2.31 5.98
C ARG A 140 -17.10 -2.36 7.39
N PRO A 141 -18.35 -1.94 7.61
CA PRO A 141 -19.03 -2.21 8.87
C PRO A 141 -19.22 -3.73 9.01
N GLU A 142 -18.84 -4.27 10.16
CA GLU A 142 -19.10 -5.66 10.58
C GLU A 142 -20.08 -5.62 11.78
N GLU A 143 -20.71 -6.74 12.12
CA GLU A 143 -21.70 -6.78 13.21
C GLU A 143 -21.10 -6.35 14.55
N GLU A 144 -19.85 -6.75 14.81
CA GLU A 144 -19.06 -6.45 16.00
C GLU A 144 -18.23 -5.15 15.91
N GLY A 145 -18.35 -4.38 14.81
CA GLY A 145 -17.62 -3.11 14.68
C GLY A 145 -17.32 -2.70 13.24
N THR A 146 -16.08 -2.35 12.94
CA THR A 146 -15.67 -1.93 11.59
C THR A 146 -14.30 -2.49 11.25
N SER A 147 -14.20 -3.16 10.10
CA SER A 147 -12.95 -3.69 9.57
C SER A 147 -12.40 -2.75 8.51
N VAL A 148 -11.17 -2.29 8.68
CA VAL A 148 -10.45 -1.48 7.70
C VAL A 148 -9.32 -2.32 7.13
N SER A 149 -9.39 -2.57 5.82
CA SER A 149 -8.33 -3.21 5.04
C SER A 149 -7.59 -2.16 4.23
N VAL A 150 -6.28 -2.13 4.40
CA VAL A 150 -5.34 -1.30 3.65
C VAL A 150 -4.51 -2.24 2.81
N VAL A 151 -4.68 -2.16 1.50
CA VAL A 151 -3.92 -2.94 0.52
C VAL A 151 -2.99 -2.00 -0.23
N LEU A 152 -1.70 -2.20 -0.04
CA LEU A 152 -0.66 -1.50 -0.80
C LEU A 152 -0.09 -2.47 -1.85
N ASP A 153 -0.28 -2.14 -3.12
CA ASP A 153 0.34 -2.85 -4.25
C ASP A 153 1.43 -1.97 -4.86
N ARG A 154 2.67 -2.45 -4.81
CA ARG A 154 3.88 -1.76 -5.29
C ARG A 154 4.46 -2.37 -6.56
N ARG A 155 3.69 -3.24 -7.24
CA ARG A 155 4.15 -3.90 -8.48
C ARG A 155 4.52 -2.90 -9.57
N GLY A 156 3.78 -1.79 -9.69
CA GLY A 156 4.05 -0.73 -10.66
C GLY A 156 5.44 -0.09 -10.45
N THR A 157 5.74 0.36 -9.23
CA THR A 157 7.03 0.96 -8.86
C THR A 157 8.17 0.01 -9.16
N LEU A 158 7.99 -1.27 -8.83
CA LEU A 158 9.02 -2.26 -9.07
C LEU A 158 9.30 -2.44 -10.57
N LEU A 159 8.25 -2.56 -11.38
CA LEU A 159 8.40 -2.69 -12.83
C LEU A 159 9.06 -1.45 -13.42
N THR A 160 8.68 -0.25 -12.99
CA THR A 160 9.28 0.98 -13.50
C THR A 160 10.74 1.13 -13.07
N VAL A 161 11.07 0.88 -11.80
CA VAL A 161 12.46 0.93 -11.32
C VAL A 161 13.31 -0.13 -12.04
N ALA A 162 12.81 -1.36 -12.18
CA ALA A 162 13.51 -2.42 -12.90
C ALA A 162 13.71 -2.07 -14.38
N PHE A 163 12.71 -1.48 -15.03
CA PHE A 163 12.78 -1.08 -16.43
C PHE A 163 13.76 0.08 -16.63
N VAL A 164 13.65 1.16 -15.86
CA VAL A 164 14.52 2.34 -15.99
C VAL A 164 15.97 1.99 -15.65
N SER A 165 16.20 1.26 -14.56
CA SER A 165 17.56 0.82 -14.20
C SER A 165 18.13 -0.20 -15.20
N GLY A 166 17.30 -1.14 -15.68
CA GLY A 166 17.65 -2.09 -16.73
C GLY A 166 18.06 -1.41 -18.02
N MET A 167 17.27 -0.43 -18.46
CA MET A 167 17.51 0.31 -19.69
C MET A 167 18.77 1.20 -19.58
N ALA A 168 18.94 1.91 -18.45
CA ALA A 168 20.14 2.71 -18.21
C ALA A 168 21.42 1.85 -18.20
N MET A 169 21.39 0.70 -17.52
CA MET A 169 22.51 -0.23 -17.48
C MET A 169 22.79 -0.85 -18.86
N PHE A 170 21.73 -1.22 -19.59
CA PHE A 170 21.86 -1.72 -20.96
C PHE A 170 22.54 -0.71 -21.87
N PHE A 171 22.10 0.55 -21.86
CA PHE A 171 22.72 1.60 -22.67
C PHE A 171 24.17 1.87 -22.25
N ALA A 172 24.47 1.88 -20.95
CA ALA A 172 25.83 2.07 -20.47
C ALA A 172 26.78 0.97 -20.98
N VAL A 173 26.35 -0.30 -20.93
CA VAL A 173 27.16 -1.42 -21.43
C VAL A 173 27.26 -1.41 -22.95
N LEU A 174 26.18 -1.09 -23.66
CA LEU A 174 26.19 -0.94 -25.11
C LEU A 174 27.17 0.14 -25.56
N PHE A 175 27.15 1.32 -24.91
CA PHE A 175 28.08 2.42 -25.19
C PHE A 175 29.53 2.02 -24.92
N ALA A 176 29.79 1.36 -23.79
CA ALA A 176 31.13 0.90 -23.44
C ALA A 176 31.65 -0.15 -24.46
N ALA A 177 30.81 -1.08 -24.88
CA ALA A 177 31.15 -2.07 -25.90
C ALA A 177 31.47 -1.41 -27.25
N PHE A 178 30.65 -0.44 -27.67
CA PHE A 178 30.87 0.29 -28.92
C PHE A 178 32.14 1.15 -28.88
N ALA A 179 32.45 1.75 -27.73
CA ALA A 179 33.65 2.56 -27.54
C ALA A 179 34.94 1.71 -27.51
N LEU A 180 34.88 0.49 -26.97
CA LEU A 180 36.05 -0.38 -26.83
C LEU A 180 36.28 -1.28 -28.05
N TYR A 181 35.22 -1.68 -28.75
CA TYR A 181 35.29 -2.69 -29.82
C TYR A 181 34.37 -2.34 -31.00
N PRO A 182 34.71 -1.35 -31.83
CA PRO A 182 33.87 -0.95 -32.96
C PRO A 182 33.70 -2.07 -34.01
N GLU A 183 34.63 -3.02 -34.08
CA GLU A 183 34.69 -4.08 -35.11
C GLU A 183 33.92 -5.36 -34.73
N ALA A 184 33.47 -5.53 -33.48
CA ALA A 184 33.02 -6.83 -32.95
C ALA A 184 31.60 -6.80 -32.34
N PRO A 185 30.53 -6.70 -33.15
CA PRO A 185 29.16 -6.63 -32.66
C PRO A 185 28.71 -7.87 -31.87
N ALA A 186 29.34 -9.03 -32.07
CA ALA A 186 29.00 -10.28 -31.39
C ALA A 186 29.32 -10.28 -29.88
N LEU A 187 30.25 -9.44 -29.41
CA LEU A 187 30.54 -9.29 -27.97
C LEU A 187 29.44 -8.53 -27.21
N GLY A 188 28.51 -7.87 -27.92
CA GLY A 188 27.39 -7.13 -27.32
C GLY A 188 26.44 -8.00 -26.48
N TYR A 189 26.29 -9.29 -26.79
CA TYR A 189 25.39 -10.19 -26.06
C TYR A 189 25.86 -10.50 -24.64
N GLY A 190 27.17 -10.62 -24.42
CA GLY A 190 27.73 -10.80 -23.06
C GLY A 190 27.48 -9.58 -22.17
N GLY A 191 27.58 -8.39 -22.78
CA GLY A 191 27.25 -7.13 -22.13
C GLY A 191 25.78 -7.03 -21.71
N PHE A 192 24.86 -7.54 -22.53
CA PHE A 192 23.43 -7.57 -22.20
C PHE A 192 23.15 -8.37 -20.92
N ILE A 193 23.70 -9.59 -20.81
CA ILE A 193 23.47 -10.45 -19.63
C ILE A 193 24.04 -9.81 -18.36
N ALA A 194 25.26 -9.25 -18.45
CA ALA A 194 25.87 -8.52 -17.33
C ALA A 194 25.03 -7.28 -16.93
N GLY A 195 24.48 -6.57 -17.92
CA GLY A 195 23.61 -5.42 -17.70
C GLY A 195 22.31 -5.77 -16.98
N VAL A 196 21.63 -6.84 -17.41
CA VAL A 196 20.41 -7.34 -16.77
C VAL A 196 20.69 -7.78 -15.32
N GLY A 197 21.81 -8.48 -15.08
CA GLY A 197 22.22 -8.88 -13.74
C GLY A 197 22.49 -7.70 -12.81
N GLY A 198 23.20 -6.68 -13.31
CA GLY A 198 23.49 -5.45 -12.56
C GLY A 198 22.22 -4.67 -12.19
N ALA A 199 21.30 -4.51 -13.14
CA ALA A 199 20.03 -3.82 -12.90
C ALA A 199 19.18 -4.52 -11.83
N LEU A 200 19.09 -5.86 -11.88
CA LEU A 200 18.40 -6.64 -10.87
C LEU A 200 19.03 -6.48 -9.48
N ALA A 201 20.36 -6.41 -9.38
CA ALA A 201 21.06 -6.19 -8.11
C ALA A 201 20.75 -4.81 -7.53
N VAL A 202 20.75 -3.76 -8.34
CA VAL A 202 20.39 -2.39 -7.92
C VAL A 202 18.91 -2.32 -7.50
N ALA A 203 18.00 -2.89 -8.30
CA ALA A 203 16.58 -2.95 -7.98
C ALA A 203 16.33 -3.69 -6.66
N ARG A 204 17.01 -4.82 -6.43
CA ARG A 204 16.95 -5.59 -5.18
C ARG A 204 17.49 -4.79 -4.00
N GLY A 205 18.63 -4.11 -4.15
CA GLY A 205 19.22 -3.27 -3.12
C GLY A 205 18.30 -2.10 -2.73
N TYR A 206 17.73 -1.41 -3.72
CA TYR A 206 16.75 -0.35 -3.52
C TYR A 206 15.51 -0.89 -2.80
N TRP A 207 14.97 -2.02 -3.24
CA TRP A 207 13.80 -2.65 -2.65
C TRP A 207 14.03 -3.02 -1.18
N ALA A 208 15.10 -3.77 -0.90
CA ALA A 208 15.47 -4.19 0.45
C ALA A 208 15.74 -3.01 1.38
N SER A 209 16.33 -1.92 0.87
CA SER A 209 16.50 -0.68 1.62
C SER A 209 15.15 -0.01 1.90
N SER A 210 14.26 0.05 0.91
CA SER A 210 12.94 0.68 1.05
C SER A 210 12.05 -0.06 2.06
N THR A 211 12.07 -1.40 2.06
CA THR A 211 11.26 -2.21 2.97
C THR A 211 11.78 -2.14 4.40
N ARG A 212 13.11 -2.08 4.60
CA ARG A 212 13.71 -1.85 5.94
C ARG A 212 13.37 -0.49 6.52
N LYS A 213 13.20 0.53 5.66
CA LYS A 213 12.85 1.89 6.07
C LYS A 213 11.36 2.08 6.33
N MET A 214 10.52 1.07 6.13
CA MET A 214 9.14 1.07 6.59
C MET A 214 9.11 0.38 7.97
N PRO A 215 9.32 1.09 9.09
CA PRO A 215 9.15 0.49 10.39
C PRO A 215 7.71 -0.03 10.49
N PRO A 216 7.48 -1.34 10.74
CA PRO A 216 6.15 -1.94 10.80
C PRO A 216 5.26 -1.35 11.92
N VAL A 217 5.82 -0.44 12.71
CA VAL A 217 5.21 0.13 13.91
C VAL A 217 4.73 1.57 13.70
N SER A 218 5.35 2.39 12.83
CA SER A 218 5.05 3.84 12.81
C SER A 218 3.67 4.16 12.24
N VAL A 219 3.20 3.43 11.23
CA VAL A 219 1.85 3.66 10.68
C VAL A 219 0.79 3.22 11.69
N ARG A 220 1.01 2.09 12.39
CA ARG A 220 0.10 1.61 13.43
C ARG A 220 0.07 2.55 14.62
N SER A 221 1.22 3.02 15.11
CA SER A 221 1.29 3.94 16.25
C SER A 221 0.79 5.33 15.87
N ALA A 222 1.14 5.87 14.70
CA ALA A 222 0.64 7.16 14.23
C ALA A 222 -0.88 7.11 14.02
N MET A 223 -1.40 6.04 13.41
CA MET A 223 -2.83 5.87 13.20
C MET A 223 -3.56 5.62 14.52
N ALA A 224 -3.00 4.83 15.44
CA ALA A 224 -3.56 4.61 16.77
C ALA A 224 -3.58 5.91 17.59
N LEU A 225 -2.50 6.69 17.60
CA LEU A 225 -2.43 7.98 18.28
C LEU A 225 -3.46 8.98 17.70
N ARG A 226 -3.61 9.01 16.37
CA ARG A 226 -4.55 9.89 15.68
C ARG A 226 -6.00 9.46 15.86
N LEU A 227 -6.27 8.16 15.93
CA LEU A 227 -7.58 7.63 16.29
C LEU A 227 -7.91 7.92 17.75
N GLN A 228 -6.95 7.72 18.66
CA GLN A 228 -7.14 7.98 20.08
C GLN A 228 -7.41 9.46 20.37
N SER A 229 -6.77 10.39 19.64
CA SER A 229 -7.07 11.82 19.74
C SER A 229 -8.47 12.16 19.22
N LEU A 230 -8.89 11.56 18.10
CA LEU A 230 -10.25 11.74 17.56
C LEU A 230 -11.33 11.20 18.49
N THR A 231 -11.13 10.01 19.08
CA THR A 231 -12.09 9.42 20.03
C THR A 231 -12.21 10.28 21.29
N ARG A 232 -11.10 10.84 21.81
CA ARG A 232 -11.14 11.77 22.94
C ARG A 232 -11.89 13.06 22.60
N ALA A 233 -11.68 13.62 21.40
CA ALA A 233 -12.36 14.83 20.96
C ALA A 233 -13.88 14.64 20.85
N GLN A 234 -14.34 13.49 20.34
CA GLN A 234 -15.78 13.16 20.29
C GLN A 234 -16.39 12.89 21.67
N SER A 235 -15.65 12.22 22.55
CA SER A 235 -16.14 11.90 23.90
C SER A 235 -16.35 13.17 24.73
N GLY A 236 -15.49 14.17 24.56
CA GLY A 236 -15.61 15.45 25.27
C GLY A 236 -16.80 16.31 24.81
N THR A 237 -17.22 16.21 23.54
CA THR A 237 -18.33 17.01 23.02
C THR A 237 -19.70 16.46 23.43
N ARG A 238 -19.83 15.14 23.62
CA ARG A 238 -21.10 14.53 24.03
C ARG A 238 -21.47 14.83 25.49
N SER A 239 -20.47 14.94 26.37
CA SER A 239 -20.67 15.28 27.79
C SER A 239 -21.10 16.74 28.02
N GLN A 240 -20.97 17.60 27.02
CA GLN A 240 -21.36 19.01 27.12
C GLN A 240 -22.77 19.29 26.57
N GLN A 241 -23.42 18.30 25.95
CA GLN A 241 -24.71 18.49 25.27
C GLN A 241 -25.92 17.98 26.08
N GLU A 242 -25.70 17.52 27.32
CA GLU A 242 -26.75 17.02 28.19
C GLU A 242 -26.39 17.40 29.65
N PRO A 243 -27.16 18.22 30.40
CA PRO A 243 -28.51 18.74 30.19
C PRO A 243 -28.61 20.28 30.41
N GLU A 244 -28.90 21.06 29.38
CA GLU A 244 -29.56 22.38 29.56
C GLU A 244 -30.92 22.33 28.89
N ARG A 245 -31.73 21.40 29.39
CA ARG A 245 -33.19 21.37 29.21
C ARG A 245 -33.83 22.12 30.38
N ASP A 246 -33.30 23.30 30.71
CA ASP A 246 -33.99 24.24 31.57
C ASP A 246 -33.79 25.66 31.03
N GLY A 247 -34.91 26.35 30.82
CA GLY A 247 -35.03 27.42 29.85
C GLY A 247 -34.30 28.69 30.24
N ARG A 248 -33.21 29.04 29.54
CA ARG A 248 -32.82 30.45 29.37
C ARG A 248 -32.07 30.68 28.08
N LEU A 249 -32.75 31.34 27.15
CA LEU A 249 -32.21 31.91 25.92
C LEU A 249 -31.06 32.89 26.24
N ARG A 250 -29.81 32.41 26.26
CA ARG A 250 -28.63 33.26 26.06
C ARG A 250 -27.92 32.83 24.78
N ARG A 251 -28.03 33.68 23.77
CA ARG A 251 -27.25 33.61 22.53
C ARG A 251 -25.77 33.72 22.89
N LEU A 252 -25.03 32.61 22.82
CA LEU A 252 -23.57 32.64 22.75
C LEU A 252 -23.17 32.57 21.29
N ASN A 253 -22.70 33.71 20.79
CA ASN A 253 -22.05 33.85 19.49
C ASN A 253 -20.69 33.13 19.59
N VAL A 254 -20.64 31.86 19.22
CA VAL A 254 -19.37 31.15 19.02
C VAL A 254 -18.88 31.51 17.62
N THR A 255 -17.85 32.36 17.55
CA THR A 255 -17.25 32.78 16.29
C THR A 255 -16.36 31.66 15.71
N PRO A 256 -16.47 31.35 14.41
CA PRO A 256 -15.76 30.24 13.76
C PRO A 256 -14.22 30.38 13.69
N GLU A 257 -13.65 31.52 14.09
CA GLU A 257 -12.19 31.73 14.06
C GLU A 257 -11.41 30.91 15.09
N ALA A 258 -12.03 30.55 16.22
CA ALA A 258 -11.34 29.79 17.27
C ALA A 258 -11.02 28.35 16.83
N LEU A 259 -11.90 27.73 16.03
CA LEU A 259 -11.71 26.36 15.54
C LEU A 259 -10.64 26.27 14.43
N VAL A 260 -10.44 27.35 13.66
CA VAL A 260 -9.47 27.39 12.54
C VAL A 260 -8.03 27.59 13.04
N ARG A 261 -7.84 28.25 14.19
CA ARG A 261 -6.51 28.45 14.79
C ARG A 261 -5.90 27.14 15.30
N ASP A 262 -6.68 26.28 15.95
CA ASP A 262 -6.20 25.00 16.48
C ASP A 262 -5.75 24.04 15.38
N VAL A 263 -6.45 24.01 14.24
CA VAL A 263 -6.07 23.16 13.10
C VAL A 263 -4.76 23.65 12.45
N ARG A 264 -4.50 24.97 12.45
CA ARG A 264 -3.27 25.54 11.85
C ARG A 264 -2.02 25.27 12.70
N VAL A 265 -2.11 25.41 14.02
CA VAL A 265 -0.99 25.11 14.92
C VAL A 265 -0.60 23.63 14.81
N TRP A 266 -1.59 22.74 14.68
CA TRP A 266 -1.36 21.31 14.55
C TRP A 266 -0.76 20.90 13.19
N SER A 267 -1.04 21.65 12.11
CA SER A 267 -0.42 21.41 10.80
C SER A 267 1.07 21.80 10.73
N ALA A 268 1.51 22.74 11.58
CA ALA A 268 2.88 23.22 11.59
C ALA A 268 3.86 22.23 12.27
N ASP A 269 3.43 21.57 13.35
CA ASP A 269 4.25 20.54 14.03
C ASP A 269 4.44 19.29 13.15
N LEU A 270 3.41 18.89 12.41
CA LEU A 270 3.47 17.77 11.45
C LEU A 270 4.41 18.06 10.26
N ALA A 271 4.43 19.30 9.76
CA ALA A 271 5.34 19.68 8.68
C ALA A 271 6.82 19.63 9.11
N GLY A 272 7.12 19.86 10.40
CA GLY A 272 8.47 19.76 10.97
C GLY A 272 9.01 18.32 10.95
N ASP A 273 8.23 17.36 11.47
CA ASP A 273 8.63 15.95 11.53
C ASP A 273 8.75 15.29 10.14
N VAL A 274 7.92 15.71 9.19
CA VAL A 274 7.97 15.21 7.79
C VAL A 274 9.14 15.83 7.02
N ALA A 275 9.49 17.10 7.27
CA ALA A 275 10.65 17.74 6.68
C ALA A 275 11.96 17.06 7.09
N ASP A 276 12.07 16.60 8.33
CA ASP A 276 13.24 15.84 8.83
C ASP A 276 13.36 14.46 8.16
N CYS A 277 12.23 13.77 7.94
CA CYS A 277 12.22 12.51 7.19
C CYS A 277 12.56 12.68 5.70
N ASN A 278 12.13 13.78 5.07
CA ASN A 278 12.38 14.05 3.65
C ASN A 278 13.80 14.57 3.38
N SER A 279 14.35 15.39 4.28
CA SER A 279 15.75 15.85 4.24
C SER A 279 16.73 14.67 4.24
N ASN A 280 16.46 13.67 5.08
CA ASN A 280 17.27 12.45 5.16
C ASN A 280 17.07 11.51 3.93
N ARG A 281 15.96 11.66 3.19
CA ARG A 281 15.66 10.90 1.96
C ARG A 281 16.40 11.46 0.74
N ASN A 282 16.47 12.79 0.59
CA ASN A 282 17.15 13.42 -0.54
C ASN A 282 18.68 13.27 -0.49
N GLN A 283 19.27 13.17 0.71
CA GLN A 283 20.70 12.87 0.87
C GLN A 283 21.06 11.44 0.42
N ALA A 284 20.17 10.47 0.58
CA ALA A 284 20.41 9.09 0.18
C ALA A 284 20.29 8.84 -1.34
N ILE A 285 19.60 9.72 -2.07
CA ILE A 285 19.38 9.58 -3.52
C ILE A 285 20.53 10.21 -4.33
N THR A 286 21.17 11.26 -3.79
CA THR A 286 22.19 12.03 -4.53
C THR A 286 23.63 11.55 -4.30
N GLN A 287 23.90 10.71 -3.31
CA GLN A 287 25.28 10.36 -2.91
C GLN A 287 25.84 8.98 -3.36
N PRO A 288 25.09 7.95 -3.83
CA PRO A 288 25.72 6.65 -4.08
C PRO A 288 26.52 6.54 -5.39
N TRP A 289 26.35 7.46 -6.35
CA TRP A 289 27.02 7.37 -7.66
C TRP A 289 28.40 8.05 -7.71
N LEU A 290 28.73 8.90 -6.74
CA LEU A 290 30.00 9.63 -6.71
C LEU A 290 31.14 8.86 -6.03
N GLN A 291 30.87 7.75 -5.32
CA GLN A 291 31.92 6.98 -4.65
C GLN A 291 32.47 5.77 -5.44
N VAL A 292 31.83 5.36 -6.55
CA VAL A 292 32.28 4.17 -7.31
C VAL A 292 33.28 4.52 -8.43
N VAL A 293 33.50 5.80 -8.74
CA VAL A 293 34.56 6.26 -9.66
C VAL A 293 35.74 6.84 -8.86
N GLY A 294 36.25 6.05 -7.92
CA GLY A 294 37.46 6.33 -7.16
C GLY A 294 38.71 5.68 -7.77
N THR A 295 38.87 5.70 -9.10
CA THR A 295 40.15 5.35 -9.73
C THR A 295 40.96 6.63 -9.90
N SER A 296 42.08 6.70 -9.18
CA SER A 296 43.11 7.74 -9.23
C SER A 296 43.35 8.31 -10.63
N PHE A 297 42.81 9.49 -10.90
CA PHE A 297 43.17 10.29 -12.07
C PHE A 297 44.51 11.00 -11.76
N ARG A 298 45.62 10.41 -12.20
CA ARG A 298 46.91 11.14 -12.23
C ARG A 298 46.82 12.19 -13.33
N PRO A 299 47.11 13.47 -13.07
CA PRO A 299 47.16 14.47 -14.14
C PRO A 299 48.32 14.13 -15.09
N TYR A 300 47.99 13.96 -16.37
CA TYR A 300 48.96 13.84 -17.45
C TYR A 300 49.71 15.19 -17.57
N SER A 301 50.99 15.19 -17.22
CA SER A 301 51.91 16.27 -17.56
C SER A 301 52.14 16.25 -19.07
N VAL A 302 51.61 17.26 -19.76
CA VAL A 302 51.89 17.52 -21.17
C VAL A 302 53.35 17.97 -21.29
N ARG A 303 54.24 17.08 -21.75
CA ARG A 303 55.58 17.49 -22.22
C ARG A 303 55.43 18.13 -23.59
N HIS A 304 55.69 19.44 -23.67
CA HIS A 304 55.91 20.11 -24.93
C HIS A 304 57.09 19.47 -25.67
N THR A 305 56.83 18.93 -26.85
CA THR A 305 57.85 18.47 -27.79
C THR A 305 58.24 19.68 -28.66
N PRO A 306 59.51 20.09 -28.74
CA PRO A 306 59.90 21.21 -29.60
C PRO A 306 59.80 20.82 -31.08
N ALA A 307 59.16 21.68 -31.86
CA ALA A 307 59.03 21.55 -33.30
C ALA A 307 60.41 21.58 -33.99
N ARG A 308 60.74 20.51 -34.72
CA ARG A 308 61.84 20.53 -35.71
C ARG A 308 61.35 21.21 -36.99
N LEU A 309 61.87 22.40 -37.26
CA LEU A 309 61.80 23.05 -38.56
C LEU A 309 62.61 22.23 -39.58
N TYR A 310 61.93 21.62 -40.56
CA TYR A 310 62.56 21.17 -41.79
C TYR A 310 62.66 22.35 -42.75
N SER A 311 63.89 22.78 -43.02
CA SER A 311 64.25 23.70 -44.10
C SER A 311 64.47 22.89 -45.36
N THR A 312 63.54 22.99 -46.32
CA THR A 312 63.71 22.42 -47.66
C THR A 312 64.36 23.48 -48.54
N LYS A 313 65.65 23.31 -48.85
CA LYS A 313 66.31 24.03 -49.95
C LYS A 313 65.85 23.40 -51.27
N ILE A 314 65.22 24.20 -52.11
CA ILE A 314 65.00 23.91 -53.52
C ILE A 314 66.23 24.44 -54.28
N HIS A 315 66.84 23.59 -55.09
CA HIS A 315 67.84 23.93 -56.10
C HIS A 315 67.16 24.04 -57.47
#